data_AF-A0A925JWL6-F1
#
_entry.id   AF-A0A925JWL6-F1
#
_cell.length_a   1.000
_cell.length_b   1.000
_cell.length_c   1.000
_cell.angle_alpha   90.00
_cell.angle_beta   90.00
_cell.angle_gamma   90.00
#
_symmetry.space_group_name_H-M   'P 1'
#
loop_
_entity.id
_entity.type
_entity.pdbx_description
1 polymer ?
#
loop_
_entity_poly.entity_id
_entity_poly.type
_entity_poly.pdbx_seq_one_letter_code
_entity_poly.pdbx_strand_id
1 'polypeptide(L)'
;LPANLPVIPLDKESDAAGVGKAVVMMGYPSGVDRLMATIPENEARSLRERYGASVEAMLTYLAERNYIKPLTTQGHITALDNRDLVYDARNAVGGSGSPLFGQTGRVIGVNFATFTEMADQNYAVPIRYVFPLLERAGWKPDQPGEEQNANANSNAATPKDARPTTNQSR
;
A
#
# COMPACT_ATOMS: atom_id res chain seq x y z
N LEU A 1 -15.69 2.94 -9.03
CA LEU A 1 -14.52 3.45 -8.29
C LEU A 1 -14.31 4.91 -8.67
N PRO A 2 -13.89 5.78 -7.75
CA PRO A 2 -13.51 7.15 -8.11
C PRO A 2 -12.39 7.13 -9.15
N ALA A 3 -12.46 8.01 -10.15
CA ALA A 3 -11.58 7.96 -11.32
C ALA A 3 -10.09 8.22 -11.01
N ASN A 4 -9.77 8.81 -9.86
CA ASN A 4 -8.41 9.27 -9.49
C ASN A 4 -7.88 8.58 -8.21
N LEU A 5 -8.15 7.29 -8.04
CA LEU A 5 -7.56 6.57 -6.90
C LEU A 5 -6.05 6.38 -7.15
N PRO A 6 -5.16 6.83 -6.25
CA PRO A 6 -3.73 6.63 -6.42
C PRO A 6 -3.40 5.13 -6.43
N VAL A 7 -2.62 4.70 -7.41
CA VAL A 7 -2.16 3.31 -7.54
C VAL A 7 -0.89 3.13 -6.72
N ILE A 8 -0.85 2.05 -5.94
CA ILE A 8 0.33 1.70 -5.15
C ILE A 8 1.44 1.23 -6.10
N PRO A 9 2.67 1.78 -6.01
CA PRO A 9 3.75 1.40 -6.92
C PRO A 9 4.19 -0.05 -6.68
N LEU A 10 4.28 -0.81 -7.78
CA LEU A 10 4.73 -2.20 -7.77
C LEU A 10 6.23 -2.27 -8.09
N ASP A 11 6.90 -3.25 -7.50
CA ASP A 11 8.30 -3.54 -7.81
C ASP A 11 8.41 -4.51 -9.01
N LYS A 12 8.71 -3.97 -10.19
CA LYS A 12 8.79 -4.75 -11.43
C LYS A 12 10.19 -5.34 -11.68
N GLU A 13 11.22 -4.61 -11.28
CA GLU A 13 12.58 -4.80 -11.79
C GLU A 13 13.63 -5.02 -10.70
N SER A 14 13.36 -4.65 -9.45
CA SER A 14 14.41 -4.58 -8.42
C SER A 14 14.58 -5.90 -7.65
N ASP A 15 15.77 -6.06 -7.05
CA ASP A 15 16.06 -7.11 -6.07
C ASP A 15 15.56 -6.73 -4.66
N ALA A 16 14.59 -5.82 -4.51
CA ALA A 16 14.08 -5.42 -3.18
C ALA A 16 13.51 -6.61 -2.38
N ALA A 17 13.07 -7.66 -3.07
CA ALA A 17 12.79 -8.95 -2.46
C ALA A 17 14.06 -9.81 -2.38
N GLY A 18 14.41 -10.24 -1.17
CA GLY A 18 15.52 -11.16 -0.93
C GLY A 18 15.52 -11.64 0.52
N VAL A 19 15.97 -12.87 0.76
CA VAL A 19 16.01 -13.46 2.11
C VAL A 19 16.83 -12.57 3.05
N GLY A 20 16.30 -12.33 4.25
CA GLY A 20 16.85 -11.44 5.26
C GLY A 20 16.53 -9.95 5.05
N LYS A 21 15.93 -9.55 3.92
CA LYS A 21 15.52 -8.16 3.71
C LYS A 21 14.28 -7.82 4.51
N ALA A 22 14.26 -6.60 5.04
CA ALA A 22 13.14 -6.08 5.81
C ALA A 22 11.92 -5.82 4.92
N VAL A 23 10.75 -6.06 5.48
CA VAL A 23 9.45 -5.87 4.83
C VAL A 23 8.47 -5.21 5.76
N VAL A 24 7.48 -4.55 5.17
CA VAL A 24 6.36 -3.95 5.88
C VAL A 24 5.06 -4.48 5.29
N MET A 25 4.21 -5.11 6.10
CA MET A 25 2.85 -5.49 5.70
C MET A 25 1.87 -4.43 6.16
N MET A 26 0.89 -4.08 5.31
CA MET A 26 -0.21 -3.18 5.68
C MET A 26 -1.55 -3.83 5.35
N GLY A 27 -2.41 -4.05 6.35
CA GLY A 27 -3.64 -4.83 6.15
C GLY A 27 -4.65 -4.73 7.28
N TYR A 28 -5.67 -5.61 7.26
CA TYR A 28 -6.71 -5.69 8.29
C TYR A 28 -6.73 -7.06 9.00
N PRO A 29 -5.61 -7.51 9.60
CA PRO A 29 -5.59 -8.74 10.39
C PRO A 29 -6.57 -8.63 11.57
N SER A 30 -7.24 -9.74 11.87
CA SER A 30 -8.34 -9.86 12.82
C SER A 30 -9.58 -9.00 12.51
N GLY A 31 -9.67 -8.44 11.30
CA GLY A 31 -10.87 -7.79 10.76
C GLY A 31 -11.52 -6.79 11.72
N VAL A 32 -12.83 -6.93 11.92
CA VAL A 32 -13.63 -6.01 12.75
C VAL A 32 -13.27 -6.08 14.23
N ASP A 33 -12.86 -7.25 14.74
CA ASP A 33 -12.50 -7.42 16.15
C ASP A 33 -11.33 -6.52 16.53
N ARG A 34 -10.34 -6.41 15.64
CA ARG A 34 -9.23 -5.47 15.80
C ARG A 34 -9.72 -4.03 15.80
N LEU A 35 -10.54 -3.65 14.82
CA LEU A 35 -11.04 -2.27 14.72
C LEU A 35 -11.75 -1.87 16.01
N MET A 36 -12.58 -2.76 16.55
CA MET A 36 -13.27 -2.58 17.83
C MET A 36 -12.32 -2.50 19.02
N ALA A 37 -11.23 -3.27 19.02
CA ALA A 37 -10.21 -3.22 20.06
C ALA A 37 -9.36 -1.94 20.03
N THR A 38 -9.34 -1.21 18.92
CA THR A 38 -8.53 0.01 18.75
C THR A 38 -9.26 1.32 19.07
N ILE A 39 -10.58 1.28 19.25
CA ILE A 39 -11.39 2.45 19.61
C ILE A 39 -11.58 2.54 21.15
N PRO A 40 -12.00 3.71 21.70
CA PRO A 40 -12.25 3.85 23.13
C PRO A 40 -13.28 2.83 23.66
N GLU A 41 -13.01 2.26 24.83
CA GLU A 41 -13.81 1.16 25.42
C GLU A 41 -15.30 1.51 25.59
N ASN A 42 -15.62 2.76 25.95
CA ASN A 42 -17.00 3.24 26.06
C ASN A 42 -17.73 3.24 24.70
N GLU A 43 -17.05 3.65 23.63
CA GLU A 43 -17.59 3.59 22.28
C GLU A 43 -17.71 2.15 21.79
N ALA A 44 -16.70 1.32 22.01
CA ALA A 44 -16.72 -0.10 21.65
C ALA A 44 -17.91 -0.83 22.29
N ARG A 45 -18.16 -0.57 23.59
CA ARG A 45 -19.30 -1.13 24.32
C ARG A 45 -20.63 -0.65 23.75
N SER A 46 -20.78 0.66 23.56
CA SER A 46 -22.00 1.22 23.00
C SER A 46 -22.29 0.69 21.59
N LEU A 47 -21.25 0.49 20.77
CA LEU A 47 -21.39 -0.01 19.42
C LEU A 47 -21.77 -1.49 19.38
N ARG A 48 -21.22 -2.31 20.29
CA ARG A 48 -21.66 -3.71 20.48
C ARG A 48 -23.11 -3.82 20.93
N GLU A 49 -23.55 -2.95 21.84
CA GLU A 49 -24.94 -2.92 22.30
C GLU A 49 -25.92 -2.48 21.20
N ARG A 50 -25.55 -1.49 20.37
CA ARG A 50 -26.41 -0.94 19.31
C ARG A 50 -26.43 -1.78 18.03
N TYR A 51 -25.28 -2.35 17.65
CA TYR A 51 -25.08 -2.96 16.34
C TYR A 51 -24.50 -4.37 16.41
N GLY A 52 -24.48 -5.02 17.58
CA GLY A 52 -23.92 -6.37 17.74
C GLY A 52 -24.52 -7.44 16.82
N ALA A 53 -25.72 -7.20 16.27
CA ALA A 53 -26.36 -8.06 15.29
C ALA A 53 -26.06 -7.71 13.81
N SER A 54 -25.46 -6.55 13.52
CA SER A 54 -25.18 -6.08 12.15
C SER A 54 -23.76 -5.53 12.00
N VAL A 55 -22.90 -6.36 11.37
CA VAL A 55 -21.52 -5.98 11.04
C VAL A 55 -21.47 -4.80 10.08
N GLU A 56 -22.41 -4.70 9.13
CA GLU A 56 -22.45 -3.62 8.15
C GLU A 56 -22.74 -2.26 8.79
N ALA A 57 -23.70 -2.19 9.71
CA ALA A 57 -24.00 -0.96 10.45
C ALA A 57 -22.82 -0.53 11.33
N MET A 58 -22.15 -1.50 11.94
CA MET A 58 -20.92 -1.26 12.71
C MET A 58 -19.78 -0.72 11.82
N LEU A 59 -19.53 -1.32 10.66
CA LEU A 59 -18.50 -0.86 9.72
C LEU A 59 -18.82 0.54 9.19
N THR A 60 -20.09 0.84 8.92
CA THR A 60 -20.54 2.17 8.50
C THR A 60 -20.20 3.22 9.56
N TYR A 61 -20.53 2.95 10.83
CA TYR A 61 -20.18 3.85 11.93
C TYR A 61 -18.65 4.04 12.07
N LEU A 62 -17.88 2.94 11.99
CA LEU A 62 -16.43 3.00 12.05
C LEU A 62 -15.85 3.83 10.89
N ALA A 63 -16.44 3.74 9.70
CA ALA A 63 -16.04 4.52 8.53
C ALA A 63 -16.35 6.01 8.72
N GLU A 64 -17.56 6.36 9.14
CA GLU A 64 -18.00 7.74 9.40
C GLU A 64 -17.14 8.44 10.46
N ARG A 65 -16.61 7.68 11.43
CA ARG A 65 -15.73 8.18 12.49
C ARG A 65 -14.24 8.12 12.15
N ASN A 66 -13.86 7.69 10.94
CA ASN A 66 -12.47 7.50 10.52
C ASN A 66 -11.68 6.53 11.43
N TYR A 67 -12.36 5.51 11.96
CA TYR A 67 -11.75 4.46 12.78
C TYR A 67 -11.24 3.27 11.97
N ILE A 68 -11.61 3.15 10.70
CA ILE A 68 -11.05 2.12 9.81
C ILE A 68 -9.62 2.50 9.46
N LYS A 69 -8.66 1.90 10.18
CA LYS A 69 -7.22 2.07 9.95
C LYS A 69 -6.55 0.72 9.81
N PRO A 70 -5.66 0.54 8.81
CA PRO A 70 -4.94 -0.70 8.67
C PRO A 70 -3.96 -0.91 9.83
N LEU A 71 -3.61 -2.17 10.11
CA LEU A 71 -2.40 -2.50 10.85
C LEU A 71 -1.20 -2.42 9.91
N THR A 72 -0.12 -1.81 10.39
CA THR A 72 1.19 -1.90 9.78
C THR A 72 2.11 -2.72 10.68
N THR A 73 2.70 -3.78 10.15
CA THR A 73 3.68 -4.62 10.86
C THR A 73 4.95 -4.76 10.04
N GLN A 74 6.07 -4.91 10.73
CA GLN A 74 7.38 -5.10 10.12
C GLN A 74 7.88 -6.51 10.39
N GLY A 75 8.74 -7.00 9.50
CA GLY A 75 9.40 -8.29 9.58
C GLY A 75 10.49 -8.41 8.53
N HIS A 76 10.89 -9.64 8.23
CA HIS A 76 11.89 -10.00 7.26
C HIS A 76 11.39 -11.13 6.36
N ILE A 77 11.94 -11.19 5.15
CA ILE A 77 11.76 -12.32 4.24
C ILE A 77 12.57 -13.49 4.78
N THR A 78 11.90 -14.60 5.08
CA THR A 78 12.53 -15.81 5.62
C THR A 78 12.84 -16.84 4.53
N ALA A 79 12.05 -16.84 3.46
CA ALA A 79 12.31 -17.62 2.24
C ALA A 79 11.71 -16.90 1.02
N LEU A 80 12.31 -17.11 -0.15
CA LEU A 80 11.85 -16.53 -1.40
C LEU A 80 12.10 -17.52 -2.54
N ASP A 81 11.06 -17.81 -3.31
CA ASP A 81 11.13 -18.51 -4.58
C ASP A 81 10.36 -17.77 -5.68
N ASN A 82 10.21 -18.37 -6.85
CA ASN A 82 9.56 -17.76 -8.02
C ASN A 82 8.04 -17.57 -7.88
N ARG A 83 7.39 -18.23 -6.93
CA ARG A 83 5.93 -18.29 -6.75
C ARG A 83 5.46 -17.97 -5.33
N ASP A 84 6.35 -18.10 -4.36
CA ASP A 84 6.10 -17.91 -2.93
C ASP A 84 7.17 -17.00 -2.30
N LEU A 85 6.69 -16.11 -1.44
CA LEU A 85 7.49 -15.26 -0.55
C LEU A 85 7.02 -15.54 0.87
N VAL A 86 7.94 -15.99 1.73
CA VAL A 86 7.67 -16.27 3.15
C VAL A 86 8.26 -15.16 4.02
N TYR A 87 7.49 -14.69 5.00
CA TYR A 87 7.91 -13.59 5.87
C TYR A 87 7.34 -13.70 7.29
N ASP A 88 8.00 -13.04 8.25
CA ASP A 88 7.72 -13.16 9.69
C ASP A 88 6.97 -11.97 10.32
N ALA A 89 6.58 -10.98 9.51
CA ALA A 89 5.84 -9.82 10.01
C ALA A 89 4.49 -10.26 10.62
N ARG A 90 4.16 -9.73 11.81
CA ARG A 90 2.94 -10.12 12.55
C ARG A 90 1.70 -10.01 11.67
N ASN A 91 0.90 -11.08 11.64
CA ASN A 91 -0.33 -11.18 10.87
C ASN A 91 -1.38 -11.98 11.64
N ALA A 92 -2.60 -12.05 11.11
CA ALA A 92 -3.66 -12.93 11.57
C ALA A 92 -4.66 -13.17 10.43
N VAL A 93 -5.64 -14.05 10.67
CA VAL A 93 -6.80 -14.23 9.78
C VAL A 93 -7.41 -12.86 9.44
N GLY A 94 -7.75 -12.64 8.17
CA GLY A 94 -8.19 -11.33 7.65
C GLY A 94 -7.07 -10.49 7.04
N GLY A 95 -5.80 -10.90 7.16
CA GLY A 95 -4.67 -10.24 6.48
C GLY A 95 -4.53 -10.58 5.00
N SER A 96 -5.30 -11.51 4.43
CA SER A 96 -5.19 -11.86 3.00
C SER A 96 -5.49 -10.67 2.09
N GLY A 97 -4.78 -10.58 0.96
CA GLY A 97 -4.83 -9.46 0.02
C GLY A 97 -3.96 -8.26 0.42
N SER A 98 -3.35 -8.27 1.60
CA SER A 98 -2.53 -7.15 2.08
C SER A 98 -1.25 -6.99 1.26
N PRO A 99 -0.89 -5.77 0.84
CA PRO A 99 0.40 -5.52 0.21
C PRO A 99 1.54 -5.71 1.20
N LEU A 100 2.62 -6.32 0.70
CA LEU A 100 3.91 -6.39 1.35
C LEU A 100 4.87 -5.43 0.64
N PHE A 101 5.39 -4.46 1.38
CA PHE A 101 6.32 -3.45 0.89
C PHE A 101 7.77 -3.85 1.18
N GLY A 102 8.63 -3.70 0.16
CA GLY A 102 10.07 -3.79 0.32
C GLY A 102 10.65 -2.46 0.83
N GLN A 103 11.97 -2.43 1.02
CA GLN A 103 12.71 -1.25 1.51
C GLN A 103 12.61 -0.02 0.59
N THR A 104 12.25 -0.22 -0.68
CA THR A 104 12.03 0.85 -1.68
C THR A 104 10.67 1.54 -1.54
N GLY A 105 9.80 1.07 -0.61
CA GLY A 105 8.42 1.54 -0.48
C GLY A 105 7.49 1.03 -1.59
N ARG A 106 7.97 0.13 -2.45
CA ARG A 106 7.18 -0.53 -3.50
C ARG A 106 6.67 -1.89 -3.03
N VAL A 107 5.53 -2.30 -3.56
CA VAL A 107 4.95 -3.63 -3.26
C VAL A 107 5.79 -4.70 -3.92
N ILE A 108 6.26 -5.66 -3.11
CA ILE A 108 7.05 -6.81 -3.52
C ILE A 108 6.26 -8.12 -3.44
N GLY A 109 5.09 -8.13 -2.80
CA GLY A 109 4.21 -9.29 -2.76
C GLY A 109 2.82 -8.98 -2.21
N VAL A 110 1.92 -9.96 -2.33
CA VAL A 110 0.54 -9.88 -1.82
C VAL A 110 0.30 -11.07 -0.89
N ASN A 111 0.03 -10.80 0.39
CA ASN A 111 -0.22 -11.84 1.38
C ASN A 111 -1.47 -12.66 1.00
N PHE A 112 -1.41 -13.98 1.10
CA PHE A 112 -2.57 -14.84 0.85
C PHE A 112 -2.85 -15.83 1.99
N ALA A 113 -1.83 -16.28 2.72
CA ALA A 113 -1.99 -17.25 3.80
C ALA A 113 -1.15 -16.89 5.04
N THR A 114 -1.68 -17.26 6.20
CA THR A 114 -1.03 -17.17 7.50
C THR A 114 -1.34 -18.45 8.27
N PHE A 115 -0.36 -19.00 8.98
CA PHE A 115 -0.56 -20.19 9.80
C PHE A 115 -0.77 -19.79 11.25
N THR A 116 -1.95 -20.09 11.81
CA THR A 116 -2.28 -19.70 13.20
C THR A 116 -1.42 -20.40 14.25
N GLU A 117 -0.83 -21.54 13.91
CA GLU A 117 0.09 -22.30 14.77
C GLU A 117 1.53 -21.78 14.70
N MET A 118 1.87 -21.02 13.65
CA MET A 118 3.20 -20.45 13.38
C MET A 118 3.04 -18.98 13.00
N ALA A 119 2.87 -18.11 14.01
CA ALA A 119 2.52 -16.70 13.82
C ALA A 119 3.57 -15.88 13.05
N ASP A 120 4.78 -16.41 12.91
CA ASP A 120 5.94 -15.90 12.18
C ASP A 120 6.14 -16.55 10.79
N GLN A 121 5.15 -17.33 10.31
CA GLN A 121 5.14 -17.87 8.95
C GLN A 121 3.93 -17.41 8.16
N ASN A 122 4.16 -16.43 7.30
CA ASN A 122 3.18 -15.87 6.39
C ASN A 122 3.63 -16.04 4.95
N TYR A 123 2.67 -16.22 4.06
CA TYR A 123 2.92 -16.52 2.65
C TYR A 123 2.29 -15.45 1.77
N ALA A 124 3.10 -14.94 0.85
CA ALA A 124 2.70 -13.97 -0.14
C ALA A 124 3.05 -14.45 -1.55
N VAL A 125 2.24 -14.05 -2.52
CA VAL A 125 2.57 -14.19 -3.94
C VAL A 125 3.58 -13.08 -4.29
N PRO A 126 4.79 -13.40 -4.78
CA PRO A 126 5.75 -12.38 -5.23
C PRO A 126 5.15 -11.51 -6.32
N ILE A 127 5.31 -10.19 -6.25
CA ILE A 127 4.65 -9.26 -7.18
C ILE A 127 5.05 -9.51 -8.64
N ARG A 128 6.29 -9.97 -8.86
CA ARG A 128 6.80 -10.32 -10.19
C ARG A 128 6.04 -11.49 -10.80
N TYR A 129 5.54 -12.41 -9.97
CA TYR A 129 4.70 -13.52 -10.39
C TYR A 129 3.23 -13.11 -10.60
N VAL A 130 2.78 -11.98 -10.02
CA VAL A 130 1.41 -11.48 -10.21
C VAL A 130 1.17 -11.01 -11.64
N PHE A 131 2.13 -10.37 -12.30
CA PHE A 131 1.97 -9.89 -13.69
C PHE A 131 1.55 -10.98 -14.68
N PRO A 132 2.26 -12.13 -14.80
CA PRO A 132 1.84 -13.20 -15.70
C PRO A 132 0.50 -13.83 -15.29
N LEU A 133 0.12 -13.80 -14.01
CA LEU A 133 -1.21 -14.25 -13.57
C LEU A 133 -2.31 -13.30 -14.05
N LEU A 134 -2.08 -11.99 -13.94
CA LEU A 134 -3.00 -10.95 -14.39
C LEU A 134 -3.17 -11.00 -15.92
N GLU A 135 -2.08 -11.11 -16.66
CA GLU A 135 -2.12 -11.25 -18.13
C GLU A 135 -2.93 -12.47 -18.57
N ARG A 136 -2.75 -13.61 -17.90
CA ARG A 136 -3.55 -14.83 -18.14
C ARG A 136 -5.03 -14.65 -17.80
N ALA A 137 -5.35 -13.78 -16.85
CA ALA A 137 -6.73 -13.42 -16.51
C ALA A 137 -7.34 -12.38 -17.46
N GLY A 138 -6.60 -11.95 -18.50
CA GLY A 138 -7.05 -10.97 -19.49
C GLY A 138 -6.84 -9.51 -19.07
N TRP A 139 -6.13 -9.26 -17.97
CA TRP A 139 -5.71 -7.90 -17.60
C TRP A 139 -4.64 -7.41 -18.58
N LYS A 140 -4.74 -6.14 -18.97
CA LYS A 140 -3.74 -5.47 -19.81
C LYS A 140 -3.13 -4.35 -18.99
N PRO A 141 -1.79 -4.24 -18.92
CA PRO A 141 -1.17 -3.09 -18.30
C PRO A 141 -1.60 -1.83 -19.04
N ASP A 142 -2.08 -0.83 -18.31
CA ASP A 142 -2.21 0.51 -18.86
C ASP A 142 -0.81 0.96 -19.33
N GLN A 143 -0.75 1.52 -20.54
CA GLN A 143 0.50 2.11 -21.03
C GLN A 143 0.98 3.13 -19.99
N PRO A 144 2.27 3.15 -19.63
CA PRO A 144 2.78 4.03 -18.59
C PRO A 144 2.49 5.48 -19.01
N GLY A 145 1.47 6.07 -18.38
CA GLY A 145 1.31 7.51 -18.33
C GLY A 145 2.58 8.05 -17.69
N GLU A 146 3.28 8.88 -18.45
CA GLU A 146 4.48 9.62 -18.08
C GLU A 146 4.53 9.85 -16.56
N GLU A 147 5.50 9.23 -15.90
CA GLU A 147 5.93 9.68 -14.58
C GLU A 147 6.16 11.18 -14.72
N GLN A 148 5.23 11.99 -14.19
CA GLN A 148 5.33 13.43 -14.24
C GLN A 148 6.64 13.80 -13.55
N ASN A 149 7.64 14.11 -14.37
CA ASN A 149 8.88 14.77 -14.00
C ASN A 149 8.51 16.15 -13.44
N ALA A 150 8.03 16.18 -12.20
CA ALA A 150 7.69 17.41 -11.49
C ALA A 150 8.93 18.16 -10.99
N ASN A 151 10.15 17.74 -11.37
CA ASN A 151 11.40 18.38 -10.94
C ASN A 151 12.39 18.56 -12.11
N ALA A 152 11.97 19.22 -13.19
CA ALA A 152 12.92 19.71 -14.20
C ALA A 152 12.35 20.86 -15.06
N ASN A 153 11.73 21.88 -14.47
CA ASN A 153 11.63 23.19 -15.15
C ASN A 153 11.23 24.33 -14.20
N SER A 154 12.12 24.69 -13.30
CA SER A 154 12.13 26.01 -12.66
C SER A 154 13.49 26.65 -12.88
N ASN A 155 13.82 26.96 -14.14
CA ASN A 155 14.81 27.99 -14.50
C ASN A 155 14.84 28.19 -16.03
N ALA A 156 13.81 28.85 -16.55
CA ALA A 156 13.87 29.50 -17.86
C ALA A 156 13.06 30.81 -17.77
N ALA A 157 13.59 31.78 -17.03
CA ALA A 157 13.12 33.16 -17.10
C ALA A 157 13.46 33.71 -18.49
N THR A 158 12.43 34.02 -19.27
CA THR A 158 12.55 34.67 -20.58
C THR A 158 12.86 36.16 -20.37
N PRO A 159 13.83 36.76 -21.06
CA PRO A 159 14.05 38.20 -21.01
C PRO A 159 13.13 38.90 -22.00
N LYS A 160 12.28 39.82 -21.50
CA LYS A 160 11.56 40.77 -22.34
C LYS A 160 11.42 42.09 -21.59
N ASP A 161 12.25 43.06 -21.97
CA ASP A 161 11.79 44.41 -22.25
C ASP A 161 12.91 45.21 -22.91
N ALA A 162 12.71 45.48 -24.20
CA ALA A 162 13.47 46.45 -24.97
C ALA A 162 12.84 47.83 -24.78
N ARG A 163 13.67 48.85 -24.47
CA ARG A 163 13.36 50.26 -24.74
C ARG A 163 14.58 50.98 -25.34
N PRO A 164 14.35 52.03 -26.15
CA PRO A 164 15.24 52.39 -27.23
C PRO A 164 16.37 53.35 -26.81
N THR A 165 17.34 53.44 -27.72
CA THR A 165 18.59 54.20 -27.66
C THR A 165 18.41 55.69 -27.34
N THR A 166 19.33 56.26 -26.56
CA THR A 166 19.79 57.64 -26.74
C THR A 166 21.26 57.74 -26.35
N ASN A 167 22.03 58.15 -27.35
CA ASN A 167 23.46 58.39 -27.36
C ASN A 167 23.73 59.79 -26.78
N GLN A 168 24.58 59.94 -25.75
CA GLN A 168 25.28 61.20 -25.51
C GLN A 168 26.71 60.96 -25.01
N SER A 169 27.61 61.59 -25.78
CA SER A 169 29.04 61.74 -25.65
C SER A 169 29.49 62.40 -24.35
N ARG A 170 30.55 61.90 -23.74
CA ARG A 170 31.79 62.63 -23.41
C ARG A 170 32.85 61.68 -22.86
#